data_AF-A0A6U5ETY3-F1
#
_entry.id   AF-A0A6U5ETY3-F1
#
_cell.length_a   1.000
_cell.length_b   1.000
_cell.length_c   1.000
_cell.angle_alpha   90.00
_cell.angle_beta   90.00
_cell.angle_gamma   90.00
#
_symmetry.space_group_name_H-M   'P 1'
#
loop_
_entity.id
_entity.type
_entity.pdbx_description
1 polymer ?
#
loop_
_entity_poly.entity_id
_entity_poly.type
_entity_poly.pdbx_seq_one_letter_code
_entity_poly.pdbx_strand_id
1 'polypeptide(L)'
;MRFYFQAQGLPRPAMYNGILFLFVNALLNYIFVFGGPFRHLAAFGNWQGFGFVGGAISLSISRTLQSIVYFLYMFVYKKHHEATWPGLSMAHHTRARTIEFLLQALPGVGTILFGQCISQATTMLVSQLGEMSIAASSAVSTVFIPWSGTIFATGCTISAVRVGYHLGKGDGQSARKTKSLVLCFSTAIFLVISAVFLPLKDQILKYATNDHDVLDLSSTVVLAVLVQTYLNLIVTIITDGVFSGMGRPIIATILSFGFELPISIGAVALYIIRFHGDLLGVYWVQAAAGGFELSILCIILLTSNWDKYAKKAQKRQEVAVIGPVSEFDLDSEFSNTRSNSGNEITYPL
;
A
#
# COMPACT_ATOMS: atom_id res chain seq x y z
N MET A 1 -4.23 -9.73 10.12
CA MET A 1 -5.53 -9.26 10.67
C MET A 1 -6.08 -8.03 9.95
N ARG A 2 -5.30 -6.96 9.73
CA ARG A 2 -5.79 -5.76 9.02
C ARG A 2 -6.38 -6.07 7.64
N PHE A 3 -5.65 -6.76 6.77
CA PHE A 3 -6.14 -7.14 5.44
C PHE A 3 -7.40 -8.02 5.45
N TYR A 4 -7.54 -8.89 6.45
CA TYR A 4 -8.72 -9.75 6.63
C TYR A 4 -9.99 -8.92 6.84
N PHE A 5 -9.99 -7.96 7.78
CA PHE A 5 -11.15 -7.10 8.02
C PHE A 5 -11.32 -6.01 6.94
N GLN A 6 -10.25 -5.60 6.26
CA GLN A 6 -10.36 -4.74 5.07
C GLN A 6 -11.08 -5.45 3.92
N ALA A 7 -10.83 -6.74 3.70
CA ALA A 7 -11.55 -7.54 2.71
C ALA A 7 -13.05 -7.68 3.04
N GLN A 8 -13.41 -7.63 4.32
CA GLN A 8 -14.82 -7.61 4.78
C GLN A 8 -15.47 -6.22 4.73
N GLY A 9 -14.79 -5.20 4.22
CA GLY A 9 -15.33 -3.84 4.15
C GLY A 9 -15.30 -3.08 5.48
N LEU A 10 -14.51 -3.54 6.46
CA LEU A 10 -14.36 -2.92 7.78
C LEU A 10 -12.97 -2.29 7.98
N PRO A 11 -12.60 -1.22 7.26
CA PRO A 11 -11.29 -0.58 7.40
C PRO A 11 -11.20 0.36 8.62
N ARG A 12 -12.33 0.87 9.13
CA ARG A 12 -12.37 1.90 10.19
C ARG A 12 -11.69 1.45 11.50
N PRO A 13 -11.92 0.23 12.03
CA PRO A 13 -11.24 -0.22 13.24
C PRO A 13 -9.71 -0.20 13.12
N ALA A 14 -9.17 -0.58 11.97
CA ALA A 14 -7.72 -0.56 11.73
C ALA A 14 -7.17 0.87 11.72
N MET A 15 -7.95 1.83 11.20
CA MET A 15 -7.57 3.24 11.17
C MET A 15 -7.53 3.85 12.57
N TYR A 16 -8.56 3.65 13.39
CA TYR A 16 -8.58 4.16 14.77
C TYR A 16 -7.46 3.55 15.61
N ASN A 17 -7.21 2.24 15.46
CA ASN A 17 -6.08 1.60 16.12
C ASN A 17 -4.74 2.18 15.64
N GLY A 18 -4.61 2.51 14.35
CA GLY A 18 -3.46 3.23 13.82
C GLY A 18 -3.21 4.57 14.51
N ILE A 19 -4.25 5.41 14.61
CA ILE A 19 -4.18 6.74 15.21
C ILE A 19 -3.85 6.66 16.71
N LEU A 20 -4.52 5.78 17.46
CA LEU A 20 -4.24 5.58 18.88
C LEU A 20 -2.77 5.23 19.12
N PHE A 21 -2.22 4.30 18.32
CA PHE A 21 -0.85 3.84 18.50
C PHE A 21 0.21 4.84 18.00
N LEU A 22 -0.17 5.83 17.19
CA LEU A 22 0.69 6.99 16.93
C LEU A 22 0.96 7.76 18.23
N PHE A 23 -0.07 8.07 19.00
CA PHE A 23 0.06 8.78 20.28
C PHE A 23 0.74 7.93 21.35
N VAL A 24 0.41 6.64 21.43
CA VAL A 24 1.11 5.71 22.33
C VAL A 24 2.60 5.66 21.98
N ASN A 25 2.97 5.57 20.69
CA ASN A 25 4.38 5.57 20.31
C ASN A 25 5.08 6.88 20.67
N ALA A 26 4.43 8.03 20.48
CA ALA A 26 4.98 9.33 20.90
C ALA A 26 5.20 9.38 22.42
N LEU A 27 4.24 8.89 23.20
CA LEU A 27 4.36 8.82 24.66
C LEU A 27 5.50 7.88 25.10
N LEU A 28 5.61 6.70 24.48
CA LEU A 28 6.69 5.76 24.78
C LEU A 28 8.05 6.34 24.42
N ASN A 29 8.17 7.04 23.28
CA ASN A 29 9.40 7.75 22.93
C ASN A 29 9.72 8.85 23.97
N TYR A 30 8.71 9.61 24.43
CA TYR A 30 8.92 10.59 25.49
C TYR A 30 9.46 9.96 26.79
N ILE A 31 8.94 8.78 27.17
CA ILE A 31 9.34 8.07 28.39
C ILE A 31 10.71 7.39 28.24
N PHE A 32 10.93 6.62 27.16
CA PHE A 32 12.12 5.79 27.01
C PHE A 32 13.31 6.53 26.40
N VAL A 33 13.10 7.55 25.55
CA VAL A 33 14.20 8.31 24.96
C VAL A 33 14.61 9.46 25.88
N PHE A 34 13.65 10.27 26.33
CA PHE A 34 13.92 11.50 27.09
C PHE A 34 13.81 11.34 28.62
N GLY A 35 13.37 10.17 29.09
CA GLY A 35 13.16 9.85 30.51
C GLY A 35 11.82 10.32 31.10
N GLY A 36 11.07 11.15 30.36
CA GLY A 36 9.72 11.59 30.70
C GLY A 36 9.58 12.24 32.10
N PRO A 37 8.42 12.11 32.76
CA PRO A 37 8.17 12.68 34.09
C PRO A 37 8.98 12.00 35.21
N PHE A 38 9.51 10.80 34.94
CA PHE A 38 10.32 10.02 35.89
C PHE A 38 11.74 10.58 36.06
N ARG A 39 12.15 11.53 35.20
CA ARG A 39 13.41 12.26 35.31
C ARG A 39 13.54 13.07 36.60
N HIS A 40 12.41 13.52 37.17
CA HIS A 40 12.36 14.32 38.40
C HIS A 40 11.85 13.55 39.64
N LEU A 41 11.45 12.28 39.49
CA LEU A 41 10.95 11.45 40.58
C LEU A 41 12.12 10.71 41.26
N ALA A 42 12.46 11.12 42.49
CA ALA A 42 13.53 10.52 43.31
C ALA A 42 13.35 9.00 43.54
N ALA A 43 12.12 8.49 43.48
CA ALA A 43 11.79 7.06 43.65
C ALA A 43 12.34 6.16 42.53
N PHE A 44 12.63 6.70 41.34
CA PHE A 44 13.15 5.94 40.20
C PHE A 44 14.64 6.21 39.91
N GLY A 45 15.35 6.88 40.83
CA GLY A 45 16.80 7.02 40.76
C GLY A 45 17.32 7.81 39.54
N ASN A 46 16.74 8.97 39.24
CA ASN A 46 17.16 9.85 38.12
C ASN A 46 17.20 9.12 36.76
N TRP A 47 16.06 8.57 36.35
CA TRP A 47 15.92 7.90 35.06
C TRP A 47 16.17 8.89 33.89
N GLN A 48 17.32 8.77 33.23
CA GLN A 48 17.70 9.61 32.08
C GLN A 48 17.15 9.11 30.74
N GLY A 49 16.40 8.00 30.73
CA GLY A 49 16.02 7.31 29.50
C GLY A 49 17.15 6.44 28.95
N PHE A 50 16.80 5.58 28.00
CA PHE A 50 17.73 4.72 27.26
C PHE A 50 18.33 5.42 26.03
N GLY A 51 18.09 6.74 25.85
CA GLY A 51 18.56 7.51 24.71
C GLY A 51 18.13 6.88 23.38
N PHE A 52 19.08 6.69 22.46
CA PHE A 52 18.85 6.09 21.15
C PHE A 52 18.20 4.70 21.22
N VAL A 53 18.64 3.84 22.15
CA VAL A 53 18.07 2.48 22.33
C VAL A 53 16.61 2.55 22.78
N GLY A 54 16.25 3.59 23.53
CA GLY A 54 14.87 3.86 23.96
C GLY A 54 13.91 4.02 22.78
N GLY A 55 14.37 4.55 21.65
CA GLY A 55 13.55 4.69 20.44
C GLY A 55 13.19 3.34 19.83
N ALA A 56 14.16 2.44 19.73
CA ALA A 56 13.94 1.08 19.23
C ALA A 56 13.00 0.27 20.14
N ILE A 57 13.15 0.40 21.46
CA ILE A 57 12.27 -0.23 22.45
C ILE A 57 10.84 0.31 22.33
N SER A 58 10.68 1.64 22.27
CA SER A 58 9.38 2.30 22.11
C SER A 58 8.64 1.82 20.88
N LEU A 59 9.35 1.74 19.75
CA LEU A 59 8.80 1.27 18.48
C LEU A 59 8.37 -0.20 18.57
N SER A 60 9.22 -1.06 19.14
CA SER A 60 8.96 -2.49 19.28
C SER A 60 7.74 -2.78 20.18
N ILE A 61 7.66 -2.10 21.32
CA ILE A 61 6.53 -2.21 22.24
C ILE A 61 5.26 -1.71 21.58
N SER A 62 5.30 -0.52 20.97
CA SER A 62 4.13 0.06 20.30
C SER A 62 3.59 -0.83 19.18
N ARG A 63 4.46 -1.42 18.34
CA ARG A 63 4.04 -2.29 17.23
C ARG A 63 3.45 -3.62 17.71
N THR A 64 4.04 -4.19 18.76
CA THR A 64 3.55 -5.43 19.37
C THR A 64 2.19 -5.20 20.04
N LEU A 65 2.07 -4.15 20.87
CA LEU A 65 0.82 -3.78 21.50
C LEU A 65 -0.26 -3.41 20.48
N GLN A 66 0.10 -2.72 19.39
CA GLN A 66 -0.83 -2.37 18.31
C GLN A 66 -1.51 -3.61 17.73
N SER A 67 -0.74 -4.67 17.54
CA SER A 67 -1.24 -5.93 16.99
C SER A 67 -2.13 -6.67 18.00
N ILE A 68 -1.74 -6.68 19.28
CA ILE A 68 -2.49 -7.32 20.37
C ILE A 68 -3.82 -6.61 20.62
N VAL A 69 -3.83 -5.28 20.75
CA VAL A 69 -5.06 -4.50 20.97
C VAL A 69 -6.02 -4.67 19.81
N TYR A 70 -5.50 -4.68 18.57
CA TYR A 70 -6.33 -4.94 17.39
C TYR A 70 -6.96 -6.34 17.42
N PHE A 71 -6.18 -7.35 17.83
CA PHE A 71 -6.67 -8.72 17.99
C PHE A 71 -7.77 -8.78 19.05
N LEU A 72 -7.52 -8.26 20.26
CA LEU A 72 -8.48 -8.28 21.36
C LEU A 72 -9.78 -7.54 20.99
N TYR A 73 -9.67 -6.37 20.35
CA TYR A 73 -10.84 -5.60 19.94
C TYR A 73 -11.70 -6.34 18.90
N MET A 74 -11.07 -6.89 17.85
CA MET A 74 -11.82 -7.48 16.73
C MET A 74 -12.26 -8.93 16.99
N PHE A 75 -11.44 -9.72 17.68
CA PHE A 75 -11.74 -11.12 17.97
C PHE A 75 -12.49 -11.28 19.29
N VAL A 76 -12.05 -10.66 20.38
CA VAL A 76 -12.65 -10.91 21.71
C VAL A 76 -13.89 -10.04 21.93
N TYR A 77 -13.79 -8.73 21.65
CA TYR A 77 -14.87 -7.79 21.97
C TYR A 77 -15.95 -7.71 20.89
N LYS A 78 -15.57 -7.36 19.65
CA LYS A 78 -16.53 -7.18 18.54
C LYS A 78 -16.98 -8.48 17.89
N LYS A 79 -16.19 -9.56 18.00
CA LYS A 79 -16.48 -10.88 17.43
C LYS A 79 -16.86 -10.89 15.94
N HIS A 80 -16.43 -9.90 15.17
CA HIS A 80 -16.77 -9.77 13.74
C HIS A 80 -16.20 -10.89 12.85
N HIS A 81 -15.36 -11.76 13.42
CA HIS A 81 -14.81 -12.94 12.78
C HIS A 81 -15.78 -14.14 12.79
N GLU A 82 -16.79 -14.18 13.67
CA GLU A 82 -17.65 -15.37 13.86
C GLU A 82 -18.39 -15.80 12.59
N ALA A 83 -18.81 -14.85 11.74
CA ALA A 83 -19.51 -15.13 10.50
C ALA A 83 -18.63 -15.72 9.38
N THR A 84 -17.31 -15.53 9.46
CA THR A 84 -16.38 -15.83 8.35
C THR A 84 -15.19 -16.70 8.75
N TRP A 85 -15.00 -16.96 10.05
CA TRP A 85 -13.95 -17.82 10.56
C TRP A 85 -14.43 -18.63 11.77
N PRO A 86 -14.61 -19.96 11.63
CA PRO A 86 -15.01 -20.86 12.71
C PRO A 86 -13.88 -21.21 13.71
N GLY A 87 -12.83 -20.39 13.84
CA GLY A 87 -11.65 -20.63 14.70
C GLY A 87 -10.50 -21.41 14.04
N LEU A 88 -9.42 -21.63 14.82
CA LEU A 88 -8.21 -22.36 14.38
C LEU A 88 -8.52 -23.86 14.24
N SER A 89 -9.01 -24.27 13.06
CA SER A 89 -9.19 -25.68 12.71
C SER A 89 -8.26 -26.05 11.55
N MET A 90 -7.34 -26.99 11.79
CA MET A 90 -6.45 -27.53 10.76
C MET A 90 -7.18 -28.36 9.70
N ALA A 91 -8.47 -28.65 9.90
CA ALA A 91 -9.29 -29.39 8.94
C ALA A 91 -9.42 -28.69 7.57
N HIS A 92 -9.28 -27.36 7.53
CA HIS A 92 -9.39 -26.58 6.30
C HIS A 92 -8.03 -26.28 5.64
N HIS A 93 -6.93 -26.67 6.27
CA HIS A 93 -5.55 -26.53 5.78
C HIS A 93 -5.20 -27.67 4.81
N THR A 94 -5.75 -27.61 3.60
CA THR A 94 -5.42 -28.57 2.53
C THR A 94 -4.15 -28.13 1.79
N ARG A 95 -3.26 -29.07 1.43
CA ARG A 95 -2.04 -28.80 0.64
C ARG A 95 -2.32 -27.99 -0.63
N ALA A 96 -3.42 -28.26 -1.32
CA ALA A 96 -3.85 -27.51 -2.50
C ALA A 96 -4.06 -26.01 -2.21
N ARG A 97 -4.78 -25.68 -1.12
CA ARG A 97 -5.04 -24.29 -0.71
C ARG A 97 -3.77 -23.57 -0.25
N THR A 98 -2.87 -24.28 0.45
CA THR A 98 -1.58 -23.71 0.84
C THR A 98 -0.71 -23.41 -0.38
N ILE A 99 -0.68 -24.29 -1.39
CA ILE A 99 0.05 -24.06 -2.63
C ILE A 99 -0.53 -22.86 -3.39
N GLU A 100 -1.85 -22.78 -3.51
CA GLU A 100 -2.52 -21.66 -4.17
C GLU A 100 -2.26 -20.32 -3.47
N PHE A 101 -2.32 -20.31 -2.13
CA PHE A 101 -1.94 -19.15 -1.33
C PHE A 101 -0.48 -18.75 -1.55
N LEU A 102 0.46 -19.71 -1.53
CA LEU A 102 1.87 -19.43 -1.76
C LEU A 102 2.13 -18.92 -3.18
N LEU A 103 1.46 -19.46 -4.20
CA LEU A 103 1.56 -18.97 -5.57
C LEU A 103 1.08 -17.53 -5.73
N GLN A 104 0.16 -17.06 -4.88
CA GLN A 104 -0.31 -15.68 -4.88
C GLN A 104 0.53 -14.76 -3.97
N ALA A 105 1.00 -15.27 -2.83
CA ALA A 105 1.75 -14.51 -1.84
C ALA A 105 3.23 -14.34 -2.21
N LEU A 106 3.90 -15.39 -2.70
CA LEU A 106 5.33 -15.38 -3.02
C LEU A 106 5.71 -14.30 -4.04
N PRO A 107 4.97 -14.09 -5.15
CA PRO A 107 5.28 -13.02 -6.09
C PRO A 107 5.26 -11.64 -5.42
N GLY A 108 4.23 -11.36 -4.60
CA GLY A 108 4.11 -10.09 -3.90
C GLY A 108 5.21 -9.89 -2.85
N VAL A 109 5.52 -10.92 -2.06
CA VAL A 109 6.63 -10.89 -1.10
C VAL A 109 7.96 -10.67 -1.83
N GLY A 110 8.19 -11.36 -2.94
CA GLY A 110 9.36 -11.18 -3.79
C GLY A 110 9.48 -9.74 -4.26
N THR A 111 8.44 -9.17 -4.87
CA THR A 111 8.48 -7.79 -5.38
C THR A 111 8.83 -6.79 -4.29
N ILE A 112 8.24 -6.93 -3.10
CA ILE A 112 8.54 -6.04 -1.97
C ILE A 112 9.99 -6.22 -1.50
N LEU A 113 10.43 -7.47 -1.25
CA LEU A 113 11.77 -7.74 -0.75
C LEU A 113 12.86 -7.22 -1.70
N PHE A 114 12.73 -7.51 -3.00
CA PHE A 114 13.71 -7.06 -3.98
C PHE A 114 13.65 -5.55 -4.20
N GLY A 115 12.46 -4.94 -4.16
CA GLY A 115 12.34 -3.48 -4.16
C GLY A 115 13.09 -2.84 -2.98
N GLN A 116 13.00 -3.44 -1.78
CA GLN A 116 13.77 -2.98 -0.62
C GLN A 116 15.28 -3.21 -0.80
N CYS A 117 15.70 -4.39 -1.28
CA CYS A 117 17.11 -4.66 -1.56
C CYS A 117 17.71 -3.65 -2.54
N ILE A 118 16.96 -3.29 -3.59
CA ILE A 118 17.41 -2.31 -4.59
C ILE A 118 17.45 -0.91 -4.01
N SER A 119 16.45 -0.51 -3.22
CA SER A 119 16.49 0.78 -2.52
C SER A 119 17.71 0.90 -1.60
N GLN A 120 18.07 -0.16 -0.89
CA GLN A 120 19.26 -0.20 -0.04
C GLN A 120 20.55 -0.19 -0.87
N ALA A 121 20.60 -0.93 -1.98
CA ALA A 121 21.75 -0.93 -2.88
C ALA A 121 21.96 0.44 -3.55
N THR A 122 20.89 1.11 -3.98
CA THR A 122 20.94 2.49 -4.49
C THR A 122 21.45 3.45 -3.42
N THR A 123 21.01 3.29 -2.17
CA THR A 123 21.53 4.08 -1.04
C THR A 123 23.03 3.86 -0.84
N MET A 124 23.49 2.60 -0.94
CA MET A 124 24.93 2.27 -0.90
C MET A 124 25.70 2.89 -2.08
N LEU A 125 25.14 2.93 -3.29
CA LEU A 125 25.77 3.60 -4.42
C LEU A 125 25.89 5.11 -4.19
N VAL A 126 24.82 5.76 -3.72
CA VAL A 126 24.86 7.18 -3.34
C VAL A 126 25.88 7.43 -2.23
N SER A 127 26.11 6.45 -1.34
CA SER A 127 27.10 6.58 -0.28
C SER A 127 28.54 6.68 -0.75
N GLN A 128 28.83 6.20 -1.96
CA GLN A 128 30.16 6.32 -2.57
C GLN A 128 30.46 7.76 -3.04
N LEU A 129 29.44 8.62 -3.17
CA LEU A 129 29.59 10.03 -3.55
C LEU A 129 30.05 10.92 -2.38
N GLY A 130 30.31 10.34 -1.21
CA GLY A 130 30.80 11.03 -0.03
C GLY A 130 29.71 11.28 1.03
N GLU A 131 30.17 11.62 2.23
CA GLU A 131 29.32 11.80 3.42
C GLU A 131 28.27 12.90 3.23
N MET A 132 28.65 14.01 2.57
CA MET A 132 27.74 15.11 2.23
C MET A 132 26.55 14.67 1.37
N SER A 133 26.79 13.80 0.39
CA SER A 133 25.76 13.31 -0.52
C SER A 133 24.73 12.43 0.20
N ILE A 134 25.19 11.59 1.14
CA ILE A 134 24.32 10.75 1.97
C ILE A 134 23.52 11.63 2.92
N ALA A 135 24.17 12.58 3.59
CA ALA A 135 23.52 13.49 4.53
C ALA A 135 22.42 14.30 3.84
N ALA A 136 22.69 14.83 2.64
CA ALA A 136 21.71 15.57 1.85
C ALA A 136 20.54 14.67 1.40
N SER A 137 20.82 13.48 0.87
CA SER A 137 19.79 12.50 0.49
C SER A 137 18.90 12.09 1.67
N SER A 138 19.51 11.88 2.85
CA SER A 138 18.80 11.55 4.09
C SER A 138 17.92 12.70 4.58
N ALA A 139 18.44 13.94 4.54
CA ALA A 139 17.70 15.13 4.93
C ALA A 139 16.47 15.34 4.04
N VAL A 140 16.64 15.24 2.72
CA VAL A 140 15.54 15.29 1.75
C VAL A 140 14.54 14.17 2.01
N SER A 141 15.02 12.93 2.19
CA SER A 141 14.15 11.77 2.45
C SER A 141 13.31 11.93 3.71
N THR A 142 13.89 12.47 4.80
CA THR A 142 13.20 12.73 6.07
C THR A 142 11.99 13.64 5.89
N VAL A 143 12.11 14.63 5.02
CA VAL A 143 11.04 15.59 4.72
C VAL A 143 10.04 15.02 3.70
N PHE A 144 10.50 14.26 2.71
CA PHE A 144 9.67 13.80 1.60
C PHE A 144 8.84 12.56 1.94
N ILE A 145 9.44 11.55 2.56
CA ILE A 145 8.81 10.25 2.83
C ILE A 145 7.46 10.34 3.56
N PRO A 146 7.27 11.18 4.60
CA PRO A 146 6.01 11.21 5.34
C PRO A 146 4.79 11.54 4.48
N TRP A 147 4.90 12.53 3.59
CA TRP A 147 3.79 12.92 2.73
C TRP A 147 3.74 12.08 1.45
N SER A 148 4.89 11.82 0.80
CA SER A 148 4.93 11.06 -0.45
C SER A 148 4.49 9.61 -0.22
N GLY A 149 5.00 8.95 0.82
CA GLY A 149 4.64 7.58 1.18
C GLY A 149 3.15 7.42 1.50
N THR A 150 2.53 8.44 2.10
CA THR A 150 1.08 8.46 2.36
C THR A 150 0.28 8.51 1.07
N ILE A 151 0.68 9.35 0.11
CA ILE A 151 0.03 9.43 -1.21
C ILE A 151 0.21 8.12 -1.97
N PHE A 152 1.41 7.53 -1.95
CA PHE A 152 1.72 6.26 -2.62
C PHE A 152 0.81 5.15 -2.10
N ALA A 153 0.79 4.94 -0.77
CA ALA A 153 -0.01 3.90 -0.15
C ALA A 153 -1.51 4.10 -0.39
N THR A 154 -1.99 5.33 -0.30
CA THR A 154 -3.40 5.68 -0.51
C THR A 154 -3.81 5.48 -1.97
N GLY A 155 -3.01 5.99 -2.91
CA GLY A 155 -3.25 5.85 -4.35
C GLY A 155 -3.28 4.38 -4.78
N CYS A 156 -2.32 3.58 -4.34
CA CYS A 156 -2.28 2.14 -4.63
C CYS A 156 -3.49 1.41 -4.05
N THR A 157 -3.85 1.68 -2.79
CA THR A 157 -4.98 1.02 -2.13
C THR A 157 -6.32 1.38 -2.79
N ILE A 158 -6.55 2.67 -3.06
CA ILE A 158 -7.79 3.13 -3.71
C ILE A 158 -7.88 2.55 -5.13
N SER A 159 -6.77 2.59 -5.88
CA SER A 159 -6.69 2.02 -7.22
C SER A 159 -7.02 0.53 -7.20
N ALA A 160 -6.32 -0.27 -6.38
CA ALA A 160 -6.53 -1.71 -6.29
C ALA A 160 -7.96 -2.10 -5.92
N VAL A 161 -8.53 -1.44 -4.91
CA VAL A 161 -9.89 -1.73 -4.43
C VAL A 161 -10.94 -1.33 -5.47
N ARG A 162 -10.86 -0.11 -6.02
CA ARG A 162 -11.89 0.40 -6.93
C ARG A 162 -11.82 -0.23 -8.31
N VAL A 163 -10.62 -0.40 -8.86
CA VAL A 163 -10.43 -1.09 -10.14
C VAL A 163 -10.84 -2.56 -10.01
N GLY A 164 -10.44 -3.24 -8.94
CA GLY A 164 -10.85 -4.61 -8.68
C GLY A 164 -12.36 -4.78 -8.52
N TYR A 165 -13.02 -3.84 -7.85
CA TYR A 165 -14.48 -3.83 -7.69
C TYR A 165 -15.22 -3.71 -9.03
N HIS A 166 -14.84 -2.76 -9.89
CA HIS A 166 -15.49 -2.58 -11.20
C HIS A 166 -15.20 -3.76 -12.15
N LEU A 167 -13.98 -4.30 -12.12
CA LEU A 167 -13.64 -5.50 -12.89
C LEU A 167 -14.42 -6.73 -12.43
N GLY A 168 -14.59 -6.92 -11.12
CA GLY A 168 -15.40 -8.02 -10.56
C GLY A 168 -16.87 -7.94 -10.97
N LYS A 169 -17.41 -6.72 -11.14
CA LYS A 169 -18.76 -6.50 -11.68
C LYS A 169 -18.89 -6.76 -13.19
N GLY A 170 -17.80 -7.01 -13.91
CA GLY A 170 -17.83 -7.15 -15.37
C GLY A 170 -17.81 -5.82 -16.14
N ASP A 171 -17.70 -4.69 -15.45
CA ASP A 171 -17.72 -3.36 -16.07
C ASP A 171 -16.30 -2.86 -16.34
N GLY A 172 -15.75 -3.29 -17.48
CA GLY A 172 -14.42 -2.89 -17.95
C GLY A 172 -14.29 -1.39 -18.22
N GLN A 173 -15.36 -0.74 -18.67
CA GLN A 173 -15.35 0.69 -18.97
C GLN A 173 -15.26 1.54 -17.69
N SER A 174 -16.04 1.20 -16.67
CA SER A 174 -15.95 1.89 -15.38
C SER A 174 -14.62 1.62 -14.68
N ALA A 175 -14.02 0.44 -14.85
CA ALA A 175 -12.66 0.17 -14.38
C ALA A 175 -11.63 1.09 -15.08
N ARG A 176 -11.76 1.30 -16.39
CA ARG A 176 -10.91 2.22 -17.17
C ARG A 176 -11.11 3.69 -16.74
N LYS A 177 -12.33 4.12 -16.44
CA LYS A 177 -12.59 5.48 -15.93
C LYS A 177 -12.01 5.65 -14.52
N THR A 178 -12.20 4.64 -13.67
CA THR A 178 -11.70 4.61 -12.29
C THR A 178 -10.19 4.76 -12.24
N LYS A 179 -9.42 4.02 -13.07
CA LYS A 179 -7.96 4.19 -13.09
C LYS A 179 -7.55 5.62 -13.47
N SER A 180 -8.25 6.24 -14.42
CA SER A 180 -7.95 7.61 -14.86
C SER A 180 -8.27 8.63 -13.77
N LEU A 181 -9.37 8.41 -13.04
CA LEU A 181 -9.77 9.24 -11.92
C LEU A 181 -8.75 9.17 -10.78
N VAL A 182 -8.29 7.96 -10.42
CA VAL A 182 -7.30 7.78 -9.34
C VAL A 182 -5.95 8.40 -9.72
N LEU A 183 -5.51 8.24 -10.97
CA LEU A 183 -4.29 8.86 -11.46
C LEU A 183 -4.40 10.39 -11.44
N CYS A 184 -5.49 10.96 -11.99
CA CYS A 184 -5.72 12.39 -12.01
C CYS A 184 -5.78 12.98 -10.59
N PHE A 185 -6.49 12.32 -9.67
CA PHE A 185 -6.58 12.74 -8.27
C PHE A 185 -5.24 12.69 -7.55
N SER A 186 -4.46 11.62 -7.77
CA SER A 186 -3.13 11.48 -7.16
C SER A 186 -2.14 12.52 -7.71
N THR A 187 -2.18 12.78 -9.03
CA THR A 187 -1.41 13.86 -9.66
C THR A 187 -1.82 15.22 -9.11
N ALA A 188 -3.12 15.51 -8.97
CA ALA A 188 -3.59 16.79 -8.46
C ALA A 188 -3.12 17.03 -7.01
N ILE A 189 -3.25 16.04 -6.13
CA ILE A 189 -2.76 16.14 -4.75
C ILE A 189 -1.25 16.34 -4.72
N PHE A 190 -0.50 15.57 -5.51
CA PHE A 190 0.95 15.69 -5.58
C PHE A 190 1.37 17.09 -6.05
N LEU A 191 0.72 17.62 -7.09
CA LEU A 191 1.00 18.97 -7.60
C LEU A 191 0.68 20.05 -6.57
N VAL A 192 -0.44 19.95 -5.85
CA VAL A 192 -0.79 20.91 -4.80
C VAL A 192 0.25 20.90 -3.68
N ILE A 193 0.63 19.72 -3.20
CA ILE A 193 1.65 19.60 -2.14
C ILE A 193 3.00 20.11 -2.64
N SER A 194 3.39 19.76 -3.86
CA SER A 194 4.66 20.20 -4.47
C SER A 194 4.70 21.72 -4.67
N ALA A 195 3.58 22.33 -5.08
CA ALA A 195 3.46 23.78 -5.26
C ALA A 195 3.58 24.54 -3.93
N VAL A 196 3.09 23.96 -2.82
CA VAL A 196 3.29 24.51 -1.47
C VAL A 196 4.70 24.24 -0.95
N PHE A 197 5.26 23.08 -1.28
CA PHE A 197 6.57 22.65 -0.81
C PHE A 197 7.72 23.46 -1.42
N LEU A 198 7.70 23.68 -2.73
CA LEU A 198 8.79 24.33 -3.47
C LEU A 198 9.18 25.73 -2.94
N PRO A 199 8.25 26.66 -2.63
CA PRO A 199 8.61 27.96 -2.07
C PRO A 199 9.08 27.87 -0.61
N LEU A 200 8.72 26.80 0.11
CA LEU A 200 9.08 26.60 1.51
C LEU A 200 10.26 25.63 1.69
N LYS A 201 10.89 25.17 0.60
CA LYS A 201 11.88 24.09 0.62
C LYS A 201 13.01 24.34 1.62
N ASP A 202 13.54 25.56 1.68
CA ASP A 202 14.68 25.90 2.54
C ASP A 202 14.29 25.95 4.03
N GLN A 203 13.05 26.33 4.34
CA GLN A 203 12.53 26.32 5.70
C GLN A 203 12.23 24.90 6.17
N ILE A 204 11.69 24.06 5.28
CA ILE A 204 11.33 22.69 5.64
C ILE A 204 12.59 21.83 5.80
N LEU A 205 13.60 22.01 4.94
CA LEU A 205 14.87 21.28 5.03
C LEU A 205 15.65 21.56 6.33
N LYS A 206 15.49 22.75 6.92
CA LYS A 206 16.07 23.09 8.24
C LYS A 206 15.57 22.20 9.38
N TYR A 207 14.38 21.60 9.25
CA TYR A 207 13.92 20.63 10.24
C TYR A 207 14.67 19.29 10.17
N ALA A 208 15.29 18.99 9.02
CA ALA A 208 16.02 17.75 8.81
C ALA A 208 17.50 17.86 9.16
N THR A 209 18.13 19.01 8.91
CA THR A 209 19.54 19.25 9.24
C THR A 209 19.82 20.71 9.58
N ASN A 210 20.77 20.92 10.49
CA ASN A 210 21.28 22.24 10.89
C ASN A 210 22.58 22.62 10.16
N ASP A 211 23.14 21.70 9.36
CA ASP A 211 24.39 21.92 8.63
C ASP A 211 24.12 22.71 7.34
N HIS A 212 24.78 23.86 7.19
CA HIS A 212 24.63 24.76 6.05
C HIS A 212 25.04 24.12 4.72
N ASP A 213 26.12 23.35 4.69
CA ASP A 213 26.61 22.74 3.45
C ASP A 213 25.66 21.62 2.98
N VAL A 214 25.07 20.89 3.94
CA VAL A 214 24.05 19.87 3.64
C VAL A 214 22.74 20.50 3.18
N LEU A 215 22.36 21.65 3.75
CA LEU A 215 21.16 22.40 3.36
C LEU A 215 21.26 22.90 1.92
N ASP A 216 22.38 23.49 1.53
CA ASP A 216 22.57 24.05 0.19
C ASP A 216 22.54 22.95 -0.89
N LEU A 217 23.21 21.82 -0.62
CA LEU A 217 23.15 20.65 -1.51
C LEU A 217 21.74 20.06 -1.58
N SER A 218 21.08 19.89 -0.44
CA SER A 218 19.70 19.38 -0.36
C SER A 218 18.72 20.26 -1.14
N SER A 219 18.86 21.58 -0.99
CA SER A 219 18.02 22.58 -1.64
C SER A 219 18.13 22.54 -3.17
N THR A 220 19.34 22.28 -3.68
CA THR A 220 19.62 22.16 -5.12
C THR A 220 18.95 20.91 -5.73
N VAL A 221 18.89 19.80 -4.98
CA VAL A 221 18.32 18.54 -5.49
C VAL A 221 16.79 18.43 -5.36
N VAL A 222 16.15 19.30 -4.57
CA VAL A 222 14.69 19.25 -4.31
C VAL A 222 13.85 19.16 -5.58
N LEU A 223 14.18 19.94 -6.62
CA LEU A 223 13.42 19.93 -7.86
C LEU A 223 13.53 18.57 -8.58
N ALA A 224 14.75 18.02 -8.66
CA ALA A 224 14.98 16.71 -9.27
C ALA A 224 14.25 15.61 -8.49
N VAL A 225 14.26 15.68 -7.16
CA VAL A 225 13.56 14.74 -6.27
C VAL A 225 12.05 14.83 -6.46
N LEU A 226 11.47 16.02 -6.61
CA LEU A 226 10.03 16.17 -6.86
C LEU A 226 9.62 15.52 -8.18
N VAL A 227 10.38 15.74 -9.25
CA VAL A 227 10.11 15.12 -10.57
C VAL A 227 10.26 13.61 -10.49
N GLN A 228 11.34 13.12 -9.88
CA GLN A 228 11.57 11.69 -9.66
C GLN A 228 10.42 11.06 -8.84
N THR A 229 10.04 11.68 -7.73
CA THR A 229 8.98 11.19 -6.84
C THR A 229 7.63 11.15 -7.56
N TYR A 230 7.34 12.15 -8.42
CA TYR A 230 6.13 12.16 -9.23
C TYR A 230 6.08 11.00 -10.22
N LEU A 231 7.18 10.75 -10.95
CA LEU A 231 7.22 9.66 -11.93
C LEU A 231 7.06 8.31 -11.25
N ASN A 232 7.78 8.10 -10.14
CA ASN A 232 7.65 6.90 -9.32
C ASN A 232 6.23 6.74 -8.75
N LEU A 233 5.59 7.82 -8.29
CA LEU A 233 4.20 7.77 -7.80
C LEU A 233 3.26 7.15 -8.84
N ILE A 234 3.34 7.61 -10.09
CA ILE A 234 2.44 7.15 -11.15
C ILE A 234 2.75 5.69 -11.52
N VAL A 235 4.04 5.35 -11.66
CA VAL A 235 4.49 3.96 -11.90
C VAL A 235 3.95 3.02 -10.82
N THR A 236 4.17 3.35 -9.54
CA THR A 236 3.72 2.53 -8.41
C THR A 236 2.19 2.39 -8.37
N ILE A 237 1.43 3.46 -8.61
CA ILE A 237 -0.05 3.36 -8.64
C ILE A 237 -0.53 2.42 -9.75
N ILE A 238 0.14 2.40 -10.90
CA ILE A 238 -0.19 1.51 -12.01
C ILE A 238 0.18 0.07 -11.67
N THR A 239 1.44 -0.16 -11.29
CA THR A 239 1.97 -1.51 -11.07
C THR A 239 1.39 -2.14 -9.82
N ASP A 240 1.47 -1.48 -8.66
CA ASP A 240 1.01 -2.03 -7.38
C ASP A 240 -0.49 -1.80 -7.14
N GLY A 241 -1.08 -0.74 -7.70
CA GLY A 241 -2.51 -0.46 -7.56
C GLY A 241 -3.34 -1.14 -8.65
N VAL A 242 -3.20 -0.68 -9.89
CA VAL A 242 -4.08 -1.09 -11.01
C VAL A 242 -3.91 -2.58 -11.33
N PHE A 243 -2.67 -3.07 -11.50
CA PHE A 243 -2.45 -4.49 -11.87
C PHE A 243 -2.77 -5.46 -10.73
N SER A 244 -2.52 -5.08 -9.48
CA SER A 244 -2.99 -5.84 -8.32
C SER A 244 -4.51 -5.91 -8.29
N GLY A 245 -5.21 -4.81 -8.58
CA GLY A 245 -6.67 -4.77 -8.72
C GLY A 245 -7.21 -5.69 -9.83
N MET A 246 -6.43 -5.94 -10.88
CA MET A 246 -6.77 -6.91 -11.94
C MET A 246 -6.61 -8.39 -11.51
N GLY A 247 -6.10 -8.65 -10.30
CA GLY A 247 -5.82 -9.99 -9.80
C GLY A 247 -4.69 -10.68 -10.59
N ARG A 248 -3.69 -9.91 -11.05
CA ARG A 248 -2.54 -10.44 -11.80
C ARG A 248 -1.22 -10.01 -11.17
N PRO A 249 -1.00 -10.31 -9.87
CA PRO A 249 0.23 -9.92 -9.18
C PRO A 249 1.47 -10.46 -9.89
N ILE A 250 1.42 -11.67 -10.46
CA ILE A 250 2.56 -12.26 -11.20
C ILE A 250 3.02 -11.41 -12.39
N ILE A 251 2.10 -10.76 -13.11
CA ILE A 251 2.48 -9.91 -14.26
C ILE A 251 3.14 -8.63 -13.78
N ALA A 252 2.59 -8.02 -12.72
CA ALA A 252 3.20 -6.88 -12.06
C ALA A 252 4.59 -7.24 -11.55
N THR A 253 4.73 -8.38 -10.87
CA THR A 253 6.00 -8.94 -10.41
C THR A 253 6.99 -9.11 -11.56
N ILE A 254 6.63 -9.78 -12.66
CA ILE A 254 7.54 -9.97 -13.81
C ILE A 254 7.98 -8.63 -14.39
N LEU A 255 7.07 -7.66 -14.49
CA LEU A 255 7.40 -6.33 -15.01
C LEU A 255 8.36 -5.58 -14.07
N SER A 256 8.08 -5.61 -12.77
CA SER A 256 8.95 -4.99 -11.77
C SER A 256 10.32 -5.63 -11.74
N PHE A 257 10.40 -6.97 -11.69
CA PHE A 257 11.66 -7.69 -11.66
C PHE A 257 12.46 -7.64 -12.96
N GLY A 258 11.77 -7.71 -14.10
CA GLY A 258 12.39 -7.81 -15.41
C GLY A 258 12.82 -6.46 -15.97
N PHE A 259 12.09 -5.39 -15.64
CA PHE A 259 12.29 -4.08 -16.26
C PHE A 259 12.49 -2.96 -15.23
N GLU A 260 11.53 -2.71 -14.34
CA GLU A 260 11.58 -1.52 -13.45
C GLU A 260 12.83 -1.56 -12.53
N LEU A 261 12.99 -2.65 -11.80
CA LEU A 261 14.05 -2.81 -10.80
C LEU A 261 15.46 -2.79 -11.42
N PRO A 262 15.77 -3.55 -12.50
CA PRO A 262 17.07 -3.50 -13.15
C PRO A 262 17.39 -2.16 -13.81
N ILE A 263 16.40 -1.50 -14.43
CA ILE A 263 16.62 -0.20 -15.10
C ILE A 263 16.91 0.87 -14.05
N SER A 264 16.13 0.92 -12.97
CA SER A 264 16.32 1.90 -11.90
C SER A 264 17.72 1.78 -11.27
N ILE A 265 18.14 0.59 -10.86
CA ILE A 265 19.47 0.43 -10.23
C ILE A 265 20.61 0.51 -11.26
N GLY A 266 20.40 -0.06 -12.45
CA GLY A 266 21.41 -0.11 -13.51
C GLY A 266 21.75 1.28 -14.03
N ALA A 267 20.75 2.15 -14.21
CA ALA A 267 20.97 3.53 -14.63
C ALA A 267 21.77 4.31 -13.59
N VAL A 268 21.44 4.17 -12.30
CA VAL A 268 22.17 4.83 -11.20
C VAL A 268 23.60 4.29 -11.07
N ALA A 269 23.78 2.97 -11.11
CA ALA A 269 25.10 2.35 -11.04
C ALA A 269 26.00 2.79 -12.20
N LEU A 270 25.45 2.83 -13.42
CA LEU A 270 26.18 3.30 -14.61
C LEU A 270 26.59 4.77 -14.45
N TYR A 271 25.69 5.63 -13.96
CA TYR A 271 26.00 7.04 -13.75
C TYR A 271 27.09 7.26 -12.70
N ILE A 272 27.00 6.61 -11.54
CA ILE A 272 27.95 6.79 -10.44
C ILE A 272 29.31 6.18 -10.76
N ILE A 273 29.34 4.93 -11.25
CA ILE A 273 30.59 4.19 -11.45
C ILE A 273 31.33 4.64 -12.71
N ARG A 274 30.62 4.93 -13.81
CA ARG A 274 31.25 5.22 -15.11
C ARG A 274 31.43 6.72 -15.38
N PHE A 275 30.52 7.55 -14.91
CA PHE A 275 30.52 8.99 -15.17
C PHE A 275 30.98 9.83 -13.96
N HIS A 276 31.19 9.21 -12.78
CA HIS A 276 31.60 9.90 -11.55
C HIS A 276 30.73 11.14 -11.26
N GLY A 277 29.42 11.01 -11.48
CA GLY A 277 28.50 12.15 -11.44
C GLY A 277 28.03 12.51 -10.03
N ASP A 278 27.51 13.73 -9.89
CA ASP A 278 27.06 14.29 -8.62
C ASP A 278 25.68 13.78 -8.19
N LEU A 279 25.33 14.04 -6.92
CA LEU A 279 24.04 13.69 -6.34
C LEU A 279 22.84 14.21 -7.16
N LEU A 280 22.92 15.42 -7.69
CA LEU A 280 21.86 16.01 -8.53
C LEU A 280 21.62 15.16 -9.79
N GLY A 281 22.69 14.70 -10.42
CA GLY A 281 22.60 13.85 -11.60
C GLY A 281 21.98 12.49 -11.31
N VAL A 282 22.25 11.92 -10.12
CA VAL A 282 21.61 10.67 -9.69
C VAL A 282 20.09 10.79 -9.62
N TYR A 283 19.56 11.91 -9.13
CA TYR A 283 18.10 12.12 -9.10
C TYR A 283 17.52 12.34 -10.49
N TRP A 284 18.22 13.04 -11.39
CA TRP A 284 17.77 13.19 -12.78
C TRP A 284 17.80 11.87 -13.56
N VAL A 285 18.81 11.03 -13.34
CA VAL A 285 18.88 9.70 -13.94
C VAL A 285 17.75 8.81 -13.44
N GLN A 286 17.44 8.87 -12.14
CA GLN A 286 16.27 8.16 -11.59
C GLN A 286 14.95 8.70 -12.16
N ALA A 287 14.82 10.02 -12.35
CA ALA A 287 13.66 10.60 -13.01
C ALA A 287 13.55 10.13 -14.47
N ALA A 288 14.66 10.09 -15.22
CA ALA A 288 14.67 9.57 -16.59
C ALA A 288 14.27 8.08 -16.65
N ALA A 289 14.79 7.26 -15.74
CA ALA A 289 14.39 5.85 -15.59
C ALA A 289 12.89 5.71 -15.31
N GLY A 290 12.36 6.44 -14.34
CA GLY A 290 10.93 6.43 -14.02
C GLY A 290 10.05 6.93 -15.19
N GLY A 291 10.52 7.90 -15.97
CA GLY A 291 9.83 8.38 -17.18
C GLY A 291 9.79 7.33 -18.29
N PHE A 292 10.87 6.56 -18.45
CA PHE A 292 10.93 5.44 -19.39
C PHE A 292 9.98 4.30 -18.97
N GLU A 293 9.99 3.92 -17.70
CA GLU A 293 9.08 2.93 -17.12
C GLU A 293 7.61 3.35 -17.30
N LEU A 294 7.30 4.61 -16.99
CA LEU A 294 5.98 5.18 -17.18
C LEU A 294 5.52 5.08 -18.64
N SER A 295 6.42 5.31 -19.60
CA SER A 295 6.10 5.24 -21.02
C SER A 295 5.70 3.82 -21.43
N ILE A 296 6.45 2.80 -20.98
CA ILE A 296 6.13 1.39 -21.21
C ILE A 296 4.77 1.04 -20.57
N LEU A 297 4.56 1.44 -19.32
CA LEU A 297 3.30 1.21 -18.60
C LEU A 297 2.10 1.89 -19.27
N CYS A 298 2.28 3.11 -19.78
CA CYS A 298 1.26 3.82 -20.54
C CYS A 298 0.87 3.04 -21.80
N ILE A 299 1.86 2.53 -22.56
CA ILE A 299 1.60 1.70 -23.75
C ILE A 299 0.81 0.43 -23.37
N ILE A 300 1.22 -0.26 -22.29
CA ILE A 300 0.52 -1.46 -21.79
C ILE A 300 -0.93 -1.10 -21.40
N LEU A 301 -1.16 0.01 -20.72
CA LEU A 301 -2.49 0.44 -20.29
C LEU A 301 -3.39 0.88 -21.45
N LEU A 302 -2.83 1.46 -22.51
CA LEU A 302 -3.57 1.88 -23.70
C LEU A 302 -3.94 0.68 -24.59
N THR A 303 -3.06 -0.31 -24.69
CA THR A 303 -3.29 -1.55 -25.46
C THR A 303 -4.10 -2.59 -24.69
N SER A 304 -4.31 -2.40 -23.38
CA SER A 304 -5.06 -3.30 -22.52
C SER A 304 -6.56 -3.31 -22.81
N ASN A 305 -7.09 -4.50 -23.13
CA ASN A 305 -8.53 -4.71 -23.31
C ASN A 305 -9.22 -4.95 -21.95
N TRP A 306 -9.82 -3.89 -21.41
CA TRP A 306 -10.50 -3.88 -20.11
C TRP A 306 -11.68 -4.84 -20.02
N ASP A 307 -12.44 -5.02 -21.10
CA ASP A 307 -13.60 -5.93 -21.12
C ASP A 307 -13.16 -7.39 -21.03
N LYS A 308 -12.05 -7.75 -21.69
CA LYS A 308 -11.43 -9.08 -21.55
C LYS A 308 -10.97 -9.34 -20.12
N TYR A 309 -10.46 -8.32 -19.44
CA TYR A 309 -10.04 -8.43 -18.04
C TYR A 309 -11.22 -8.55 -17.09
N ALA A 310 -12.30 -7.82 -17.33
CA ALA A 310 -13.53 -7.90 -16.55
C ALA A 310 -14.17 -9.31 -16.64
N LYS A 311 -14.25 -9.87 -17.85
CA LYS A 311 -14.71 -11.26 -18.07
C LYS A 311 -13.86 -12.30 -17.33
N LYS A 312 -12.53 -12.12 -17.32
CA LYS A 312 -11.61 -12.99 -16.57
C LYS A 312 -11.77 -12.84 -15.06
N ALA A 313 -12.03 -11.63 -14.57
CA ALA A 313 -12.27 -11.38 -13.15
C ALA A 313 -13.57 -12.04 -12.69
N GLN A 314 -14.66 -11.90 -13.45
CA GLN A 314 -15.93 -12.58 -13.17
C GLN A 314 -15.78 -14.11 -13.13
N LYS A 315 -15.06 -14.68 -14.12
CA LYS A 315 -14.80 -16.13 -14.16
C LYS A 315 -14.02 -16.63 -12.94
N ARG A 316 -13.18 -15.79 -12.32
CA ARG A 316 -12.43 -16.12 -11.10
C ARG A 316 -13.26 -16.01 -9.83
N GLN A 317 -14.30 -15.18 -9.83
CA GLN A 317 -15.14 -14.97 -8.65
C GLN A 317 -16.28 -16.00 -8.52
N GLU A 318 -16.35 -16.98 -9.42
CA GLU A 318 -17.45 -17.97 -9.47
C GLU A 318 -18.84 -17.31 -9.34
N VAL A 319 -18.98 -16.06 -9.76
CA VAL A 319 -20.28 -15.40 -9.79
C VAL A 319 -21.05 -16.14 -10.86
N ALA A 320 -21.95 -17.03 -10.42
CA ALA A 320 -22.99 -17.59 -11.23
C ALA A 320 -23.52 -16.47 -12.09
N VAL A 321 -23.50 -16.67 -13.41
CA VAL A 321 -24.09 -15.75 -14.37
C VAL A 321 -25.58 -15.66 -14.00
N ILE A 322 -25.93 -14.71 -13.13
CA ILE A 322 -27.30 -14.23 -13.04
C ILE A 322 -27.43 -13.47 -14.35
N GLY A 323 -27.97 -14.15 -15.35
CA GLY A 323 -28.37 -13.55 -16.60
C GLY A 323 -29.28 -12.35 -16.34
N PRO A 324 -29.53 -11.50 -17.34
CA PRO A 324 -30.55 -10.47 -17.19
C PRO A 324 -31.81 -11.15 -16.68
N VAL A 325 -32.36 -10.66 -15.58
CA VAL A 325 -33.68 -11.05 -15.11
C VAL A 325 -34.63 -10.66 -16.24
N SER A 326 -34.91 -11.60 -17.14
CA SER A 326 -36.13 -11.55 -17.93
C SER A 326 -37.25 -11.57 -16.89
N GLU A 327 -38.14 -10.59 -16.96
CA GLU A 327 -39.45 -10.64 -16.32
C GLU A 327 -39.98 -12.08 -16.42
N PHE A 328 -39.91 -12.81 -15.31
CA PHE A 328 -40.55 -14.10 -15.19
C PHE A 328 -41.81 -13.80 -14.40
N ASP A 329 -42.92 -13.91 -15.12
CA ASP A 329 -44.29 -13.67 -14.69
C ASP A 329 -44.52 -14.14 -13.25
N LEU A 330 -44.87 -13.20 -12.38
CA LEU A 330 -45.29 -13.46 -10.99
C LEU A 330 -46.77 -13.89 -10.88
N ASP A 331 -47.42 -14.28 -11.98
CA ASP A 331 -48.87 -14.55 -12.00
C ASP A 331 -49.29 -16.00 -12.27
N SER A 332 -48.38 -16.97 -12.44
CA SER A 332 -48.77 -18.36 -12.77
C SER A 332 -48.76 -19.38 -11.63
N GLU A 333 -48.36 -19.02 -10.40
CA GLU A 333 -48.28 -19.99 -9.28
C GLU A 333 -49.36 -19.85 -8.19
N PHE A 334 -50.35 -18.97 -8.37
CA PHE A 334 -51.48 -18.83 -7.41
C PHE A 334 -52.81 -19.46 -7.84
N SER A 335 -52.89 -20.13 -9.00
CA SER A 335 -54.15 -20.69 -9.52
C SER A 335 -54.33 -22.20 -9.33
N ASN A 336 -53.32 -22.97 -8.90
CA ASN A 336 -53.39 -24.43 -8.86
C ASN A 336 -53.59 -25.08 -7.47
N THR A 337 -53.90 -24.30 -6.43
CA THR A 337 -54.16 -24.83 -5.06
C THR A 337 -55.64 -24.80 -4.63
N ARG A 338 -56.59 -24.59 -5.57
CA ARG A 338 -58.04 -24.68 -5.31
C ARG A 338 -58.75 -25.73 -6.16
N SER A 339 -58.31 -26.99 -6.15
CA SER A 339 -59.18 -28.12 -6.52
C SER A 339 -58.64 -29.47 -6.03
N ASN A 340 -58.66 -29.71 -4.72
CA ASN A 340 -58.76 -31.07 -4.17
C ASN A 340 -58.91 -31.02 -2.65
N SER A 341 -60.13 -30.78 -2.18
CA SER A 341 -60.55 -31.09 -0.82
C SER A 341 -61.97 -31.66 -0.88
N GLY A 342 -62.05 -32.97 -1.04
CA GLY A 342 -63.29 -33.73 -1.06
C GLY A 342 -62.97 -35.21 -0.93
N ASN A 343 -62.75 -35.67 0.30
CA ASN A 343 -63.45 -36.82 0.87
C ASN A 343 -62.96 -37.13 2.29
N GLU A 344 -63.95 -37.30 3.15
CA GLU A 344 -63.91 -37.78 4.53
C GLU A 344 -63.21 -39.14 4.65
N ILE A 345 -62.76 -39.49 5.86
CA ILE A 345 -63.22 -40.66 6.65
C ILE A 345 -62.40 -40.78 7.95
N THR A 346 -63.08 -40.47 9.06
CA THR A 346 -63.10 -41.02 10.43
C THR A 346 -61.90 -41.77 11.06
N TYR A 347 -61.62 -41.37 12.31
CA TYR A 347 -60.85 -42.06 13.37
C TYR A 347 -61.48 -43.40 13.82
N PRO A 348 -60.74 -44.25 14.56
CA PRO A 348 -60.97 -44.26 16.02
C PRO A 348 -59.74 -44.50 16.94
N LEU A 349 -59.86 -43.87 18.12
CA LEU A 349 -59.31 -44.13 19.48
C LEU A 349 -57.79 -44.22 19.71
#